data_AF-A0A2G9QED1-F1
#
_entry.id   AF-A0A2G9QED1-F1
#
_cell.length_a   1.000
_cell.length_b   1.000
_cell.length_c   1.000
_cell.angle_alpha   90.00
_cell.angle_beta   90.00
_cell.angle_gamma   90.00
#
_symmetry.space_group_name_H-M   'P 1'
#
loop_
_entity.id
_entity.type
_entity.pdbx_description
1 polymer ?
#
loop_
_entity_poly.entity_id
_entity_poly.type
_entity_poly.pdbx_seq_one_letter_code
_entity_poly.pdbx_strand_id
1 'polypeptide(L)'
;YADPQDENKIGIDGIQQFCDDLALDPASVSVLIIAWKFRAATQCEFSKQEFMDGMIELGCDSIEKLKAQLPKMEQELKEPGRFKDFYQFTFNFAKNPGQKGLGMLK
;
A
#
# COMPACT_ATOMS: atom_id res chain seq x y z
N TYR A 1 -0.77 -13.56 -5.62
CA TYR A 1 -1.33 -12.20 -5.76
C TYR A 1 -1.41 -11.69 -7.19
N ALA A 2 -0.51 -12.11 -8.11
CA ALA A 2 -0.53 -11.60 -9.48
C ALA A 2 -1.89 -11.80 -10.18
N ASP A 3 -2.29 -10.83 -11.00
CA ASP A 3 -3.50 -10.88 -11.80
C ASP A 3 -3.36 -11.99 -12.87
N PRO A 4 -4.33 -12.92 -13.01
CA PRO A 4 -4.29 -13.96 -14.04
C PRO A 4 -4.21 -13.43 -15.48
N GLN A 5 -4.61 -12.18 -15.71
CA GLN A 5 -4.61 -11.54 -17.03
C GLN A 5 -3.39 -10.64 -17.26
N ASP A 6 -2.69 -10.23 -16.18
CA ASP A 6 -1.47 -9.42 -16.26
C ASP A 6 -0.52 -9.74 -15.10
N GLU A 7 0.53 -10.53 -15.38
CA GLU A 7 1.53 -10.93 -14.39
C GLU A 7 2.36 -9.75 -13.84
N ASN A 8 2.30 -8.57 -14.46
CA ASN A 8 2.99 -7.37 -13.98
C ASN A 8 2.15 -6.56 -13.00
N LYS A 9 0.96 -7.04 -12.64
CA LYS A 9 0.02 -6.36 -11.77
C LYS A 9 -0.53 -7.31 -10.71
N ILE A 10 -0.87 -6.73 -9.56
CA ILE A 10 -1.68 -7.31 -8.50
C ILE A 10 -2.99 -6.54 -8.54
N GLY A 11 -4.03 -7.15 -9.10
CA GLY A 11 -5.38 -6.58 -9.16
C GLY A 11 -6.15 -6.71 -7.85
N ILE A 12 -7.44 -6.39 -7.88
CA ILE A 12 -8.32 -6.33 -6.70
C ILE A 12 -8.32 -7.66 -5.93
N ASP A 13 -8.46 -8.80 -6.61
CA ASP A 13 -8.45 -10.12 -5.98
C ASP A 13 -7.11 -10.41 -5.28
N GLY A 14 -6.01 -9.97 -5.90
CA GLY A 14 -4.67 -10.09 -5.34
C GLY A 14 -4.46 -9.21 -4.11
N ILE A 15 -4.99 -7.98 -4.12
CA ILE A 15 -4.99 -7.07 -2.98
C ILE A 15 -5.83 -7.63 -1.83
N GLN A 16 -7.00 -8.21 -2.13
CA GLN A 16 -7.85 -8.83 -1.11
C GLN A 16 -7.11 -9.99 -0.43
N GLN A 17 -6.56 -10.92 -1.21
CA GLN A 17 -5.79 -12.04 -0.67
C GLN A 17 -4.58 -11.55 0.14
N PHE A 18 -3.90 -10.49 -0.32
CA PHE A 18 -2.78 -9.90 0.42
C PHE A 18 -3.20 -9.33 1.78
N CYS A 19 -4.35 -8.66 1.84
CA CYS A 19 -4.90 -8.15 3.11
C CYS A 19 -5.32 -9.29 4.03
N ASP A 20 -5.93 -10.35 3.48
CA ASP A 20 -6.34 -11.54 4.23
C ASP A 20 -5.13 -12.26 4.85
N ASP A 21 -4.04 -12.42 4.09
CA ASP A 21 -2.80 -13.05 4.58
C ASP A 21 -2.12 -12.21 5.68
N LEU A 22 -2.24 -10.88 5.62
CA LEU A 22 -1.81 -9.98 6.68
C LEU A 22 -2.78 -9.98 7.89
N ALA A 23 -3.99 -10.52 7.72
CA ALA A 23 -5.13 -10.41 8.63
C ALA A 23 -5.47 -8.93 8.93
N LEU A 24 -5.53 -8.12 7.89
CA LEU A 24 -5.89 -6.70 7.94
C LEU A 24 -7.18 -6.44 7.15
N ASP A 25 -7.94 -5.46 7.62
CA ASP A 25 -9.04 -4.91 6.83
C ASP A 25 -8.45 -4.11 5.64
N PRO A 26 -8.90 -4.34 4.39
CA PRO A 26 -8.42 -3.61 3.20
C PRO A 26 -8.54 -2.07 3.29
N ALA A 27 -9.48 -1.57 4.09
CA ALA A 27 -9.69 -0.14 4.34
C ALA A 27 -8.94 0.36 5.59
N SER A 28 -8.17 -0.49 6.27
CA SER A 28 -7.38 -0.10 7.45
C SER A 28 -6.25 0.85 7.11
N VAL A 29 -5.89 1.70 8.08
CA VAL A 29 -4.71 2.58 7.99
C VAL A 29 -3.44 1.77 7.79
N SER A 30 -3.33 0.57 8.37
CA SER A 30 -2.16 -0.30 8.23
C SER A 30 -1.92 -0.72 6.77
N VAL A 31 -2.98 -1.01 6.00
CA VAL A 31 -2.87 -1.28 4.55
C VAL A 31 -2.42 -0.03 3.79
N LEU A 32 -2.93 1.14 4.17
CA LEU A 32 -2.52 2.41 3.57
C LEU A 32 -1.04 2.76 3.87
N ILE A 33 -0.55 2.40 5.06
CA ILE A 33 0.87 2.53 5.43
C ILE A 33 1.73 1.62 4.55
N ILE A 34 1.32 0.37 4.32
CA ILE A 34 2.04 -0.54 3.42
C ILE A 34 2.09 0.04 2.00
N ALA A 35 0.95 0.51 1.47
CA ALA A 35 0.89 1.14 0.16
C ALA A 35 1.85 2.34 0.05
N TRP A 36 1.96 3.14 1.11
CA TRP A 36 2.93 4.24 1.18
C TRP A 36 4.38 3.75 1.14
N LYS A 37 4.73 2.71 1.91
CA LYS A 37 6.09 2.12 1.87
C LYS A 37 6.42 1.51 0.51
N PHE A 38 5.42 0.97 -0.19
CA PHE A 38 5.56 0.42 -1.54
C PHE A 38 5.53 1.50 -2.62
N ARG A 39 5.28 2.76 -2.24
CA ARG A 39 5.15 3.92 -3.14
C ARG A 39 4.10 3.68 -4.23
N ALA A 40 3.02 3.01 -3.86
CA ALA A 40 1.98 2.61 -4.78
C ALA A 40 1.33 3.80 -5.47
N ALA A 41 1.18 3.74 -6.79
CA ALA A 41 0.68 4.84 -7.59
C ALA A 41 -0.84 5.02 -7.50
N THR A 42 -1.61 3.94 -7.31
CA THR A 42 -3.08 3.97 -7.37
C THR A 42 -3.69 2.96 -6.42
N GLN A 43 -4.84 3.30 -5.83
CA GLN A 43 -5.60 2.40 -4.96
C GLN A 43 -6.08 1.14 -5.68
N CYS A 44 -6.32 0.08 -4.89
CA CYS A 44 -6.86 -1.22 -5.34
C CYS A 44 -5.96 -2.01 -6.32
N GLU A 45 -4.72 -1.58 -6.53
CA GLU A 45 -3.74 -2.32 -7.31
C GLU A 45 -2.31 -2.06 -6.85
N PHE A 46 -1.42 -3.02 -7.11
CA PHE A 46 0.02 -2.79 -7.13
C PHE A 46 0.58 -3.27 -8.45
N SER A 47 1.54 -2.56 -9.01
CA SER A 47 2.44 -3.14 -10.00
C SER A 47 3.36 -4.15 -9.32
N LYS A 48 3.84 -5.12 -10.11
CA LYS A 48 4.86 -6.07 -9.66
C LYS A 48 6.11 -5.36 -9.15
N GLN A 49 6.48 -4.25 -9.78
CA GLN A 49 7.64 -3.46 -9.38
C GLN A 49 7.44 -2.84 -7.98
N GLU A 50 6.32 -2.15 -7.75
CA GLU A 50 6.02 -1.56 -6.42
C GLU A 50 6.02 -2.60 -5.32
N PHE A 51 5.43 -3.77 -5.58
CA PHE A 51 5.41 -4.87 -4.62
C PHE A 51 6.83 -5.39 -4.32
N MET A 52 7.62 -5.67 -5.36
CA MET A 52 8.96 -6.22 -5.20
C MET A 52 9.92 -5.21 -4.56
N ASP A 53 9.96 -3.98 -5.06
CA ASP A 53 10.82 -2.92 -4.55
C ASP A 53 10.44 -2.59 -3.09
N GLY A 54 9.15 -2.53 -2.78
CA GLY A 54 8.65 -2.30 -1.43
C GLY A 54 9.05 -3.40 -0.44
N MET A 55 8.90 -4.68 -0.83
CA MET A 55 9.34 -5.82 -0.02
C MET A 55 10.85 -5.81 0.20
N ILE A 56 11.64 -5.51 -0.83
CA ILE A 56 13.11 -5.41 -0.74
C ILE A 56 13.54 -4.26 0.17
N GLU A 57 12.95 -3.07 0.01
CA GLU A 57 13.27 -1.88 0.83
C GLU A 57 12.95 -2.11 2.32
N LEU A 58 11.92 -2.91 2.60
CA LEU A 58 11.57 -3.33 3.96
C LEU A 58 12.36 -4.54 4.46
N GLY A 59 13.18 -5.17 3.62
CA GLY A 59 13.92 -6.39 3.96
C GLY A 59 13.01 -7.59 4.26
N CYS A 60 11.84 -7.66 3.61
CA CYS A 60 10.84 -8.70 3.80
C CYS A 60 10.82 -9.65 2.60
N ASP A 61 10.88 -10.95 2.86
CA ASP A 61 10.73 -12.02 1.86
C ASP A 61 9.49 -12.89 2.12
N SER A 62 8.72 -12.58 3.17
CA SER A 62 7.48 -13.25 3.53
C SER A 62 6.46 -12.27 4.13
N ILE A 63 5.18 -12.63 4.07
CA ILE A 63 4.09 -11.85 4.67
C ILE A 63 4.25 -11.73 6.19
N GLU A 64 4.76 -12.77 6.85
CA GLU A 64 5.01 -12.77 8.28
C GLU A 64 6.04 -11.71 8.67
N LYS A 65 7.12 -11.57 7.88
CA LYS A 65 8.11 -10.51 8.09
C LYS A 65 7.53 -9.13 7.84
N LEU A 66 6.72 -8.98 6.79
CA LEU A 66 6.04 -7.71 6.50
C LEU A 66 5.11 -7.31 7.65
N LYS A 67 4.30 -8.25 8.15
CA LYS A 67 3.42 -8.05 9.30
C LYS A 67 4.19 -7.64 10.55
N ALA A 68 5.36 -8.25 10.78
CA ALA A 68 6.23 -7.89 11.90
C ALA A 68 6.85 -6.48 11.78
N GLN A 69 6.93 -5.91 10.57
CA GLN A 69 7.40 -4.54 10.36
C GLN A 69 6.32 -3.47 10.62
N LEU A 70 5.03 -3.83 10.60
CA LEU A 70 3.93 -2.88 10.76
C LEU A 70 4.08 -1.96 11.99
N PRO A 71 4.37 -2.48 13.21
CA PRO A 71 4.52 -1.61 14.38
C PRO A 71 5.64 -0.57 14.24
N LYS A 72 6.71 -0.93 13.51
CA LYS A 72 7.82 -0.01 13.23
C LYS A 72 7.38 1.07 12.25
N MET A 73 6.63 0.74 11.20
CA MET A 73 6.10 1.71 10.26
C MET A 73 5.14 2.69 10.94
N GLU A 74 4.27 2.19 11.83
CA GLU A 74 3.37 3.03 12.63
C GLU A 74 4.14 3.96 13.57
N GLN A 75 5.26 3.47 14.14
CA GLN A 75 6.15 4.31 14.95
C GLN A 75 6.85 5.40 14.11
N GLU A 76 7.25 5.11 12.87
CA GLU A 76 7.83 6.11 11.96
C GLU A 76 6.87 7.28 11.72
N LEU A 77 5.55 7.02 11.68
CA LEU A 77 4.54 8.07 11.50
C LEU A 77 4.32 8.97 12.72
N LYS A 78 4.93 8.66 13.87
CA LYS A 78 4.94 9.59 15.01
C LYS A 78 5.83 10.81 14.74
N GLU A 79 6.79 10.69 13.82
CA GLU A 79 7.62 11.80 13.39
C GLU A 79 6.82 12.74 12.47
N PRO A 80 6.67 14.04 12.80
CA PRO A 80 5.83 14.97 12.03
C PRO A 80 6.20 15.06 10.55
N GLY A 81 7.50 14.95 10.22
CA GLY A 81 7.97 14.97 8.84
C GLY A 81 7.51 13.74 8.04
N ARG A 82 7.55 12.55 8.65
CA ARG A 82 7.08 11.31 8.04
C ARG A 82 5.56 11.28 7.91
N PHE A 83 4.85 11.76 8.93
CA PHE A 83 3.40 11.90 8.86
C PHE A 83 2.96 12.84 7.73
N LYS A 84 3.66 13.96 7.55
CA LYS A 84 3.37 14.90 6.45
C LYS A 84 3.56 14.24 5.08
N ASP A 85 4.64 13.49 4.90
CA ASP A 85 4.92 12.75 3.66
C ASP A 85 3.83 11.69 3.39
N PHE A 86 3.50 10.89 4.41
CA PHE A 86 2.40 9.92 4.36
C PHE A 86 1.07 10.58 3.98
N TYR A 87 0.71 11.69 4.65
CA TYR A 87 -0.53 12.42 4.37
C TYR A 87 -0.57 12.98 2.93
N GLN A 88 0.56 13.42 2.38
CA GLN A 88 0.63 13.86 0.99
C GLN A 88 0.51 12.68 0.01
N PHE A 89 1.08 11.53 0.37
CA PHE A 89 0.92 10.30 -0.38
C PHE A 89 -0.55 9.87 -0.43
N THR A 90 -1.27 9.84 0.70
CA THR A 90 -2.66 9.35 0.75
C THR A 90 -3.59 10.15 -0.18
N PHE A 91 -3.39 11.46 -0.29
CA PHE A 91 -4.12 12.30 -1.24
C PHE A 91 -3.87 11.89 -2.70
N ASN A 92 -2.62 11.59 -3.06
CA ASN A 92 -2.27 11.15 -4.40
C ASN A 92 -2.66 9.70 -4.70
N PHE A 93 -2.74 8.87 -3.66
CA PHE A 93 -3.14 7.48 -3.77
C PHE A 93 -4.66 7.32 -3.97
N ALA A 94 -5.45 8.18 -3.31
CA ALA A 94 -6.90 8.14 -3.37
C ALA A 94 -7.52 8.89 -4.58
N LYS A 95 -6.75 9.73 -5.28
CA LYS A 95 -7.22 10.36 -6.53
C LYS A 95 -7.14 9.36 -7.69
N ASN A 96 -8.13 9.40 -8.58
CA ASN A 96 -8.06 8.63 -9.82
C ASN A 96 -6.97 9.21 -10.75
N PRO A 97 -6.23 8.36 -11.49
CA PRO A 97 -5.29 8.81 -12.51
C PRO A 97 -5.97 9.79 -13.49
N GLY A 98 -5.46 11.02 -13.59
CA GLY A 98 -6.02 12.07 -14.45
C GLY A 98 -6.99 13.07 -13.77
N GLN A 99 -7.39 12.87 -12.51
CA GLN A 99 -8.16 13.86 -11.76
C GLN A 99 -7.27 14.77 -10.89
N LYS A 100 -7.59 16.07 -10.89
CA LYS A 100 -6.89 17.09 -10.08
C LYS A 100 -7.40 17.20 -8.63
N GLY A 101 -8.47 16.50 -8.25
CA GLY A 101 -9.02 16.52 -6.90
C GLY A 101 -9.66 15.18 -6.51
N LEU A 102 -9.72 14.89 -5.22
CA LEU A 102 -10.55 13.80 -4.70
C LEU A 102 -12.03 14.18 -4.88
N GLY A 103 -12.79 13.35 -5.60
CA GLY A 103 -14.24 13.49 -5.62
C GLY A 103 -14.78 13.32 -4.20
N MET A 104 -15.59 14.27 -3.72
CA MET A 104 -16.33 14.11 -2.46
C MET A 104 -17.21 12.86 -2.60
N LEU A 105 -16.94 11.82 -1.80
CA LEU A 105 -17.88 10.72 -1.60
C LEU A 105 -19.18 11.35 -1.08
N LYS A 106 -20.22 11.25 -1.88
CA LYS A 106 -21.56 11.75 -1.57
C LYS A 106 -22.41 10.59 -1.08
#